data_AF-A0A959YXI3-F1
#
_entry.id   AF-A0A959YXI3-F1
#
_cell.length_a   1.000
_cell.length_b   1.000
_cell.length_c   1.000
_cell.angle_alpha   90.00
_cell.angle_beta   90.00
_cell.angle_gamma   90.00
#
_symmetry.space_group_name_H-M   'P 1'
#
loop_
_entity.id
_entity.type
_entity.pdbx_description
1 polymer ?
#
loop_
_entity_poly.entity_id
_entity_poly.type
_entity_poly.pdbx_seq_one_letter_code
_entity_poly.pdbx_strand_id
1 'polypeptide(L)'
;FVVLSPGAPRATPTQKEAAELGFKIGTFPTAMLSPAAAGIKAGLAALKAGDSEAASAMPPKEFREMLGYDAYDVAAKPFLLK
;
A
#
# COMPACT_ATOMS: atom_id res chain seq x y z
N PHE A 1 11.08 21.17 -6.28
CA PHE A 1 10.56 19.84 -5.89
C PHE A 1 11.69 18.83 -6.06
N VAL A 2 11.63 17.66 -5.41
CA VAL A 2 12.65 16.61 -5.52
C VAL A 2 12.00 15.22 -5.46
N VAL A 3 12.57 14.26 -6.19
CA VAL A 3 12.09 12.86 -6.19
C VAL A 3 12.81 12.09 -5.09
N LEU A 4 12.05 11.55 -4.14
CA LEU A 4 12.54 10.90 -2.92
C LEU A 4 12.41 9.37 -2.96
N SER A 5 11.81 8.80 -4.02
CA SER A 5 11.79 7.35 -4.21
C SER A 5 13.16 6.80 -4.62
N PRO A 6 13.65 5.71 -3.99
CA PRO A 6 14.85 4.99 -4.42
C PRO A 6 14.68 4.38 -5.82
N GLY A 7 15.77 4.23 -6.58
CA GLY A 7 15.74 3.43 -7.82
C GLY A 7 16.66 3.86 -8.97
N ALA A 8 17.29 5.03 -8.90
CA ALA A 8 18.29 5.48 -9.89
C ALA A 8 19.65 5.70 -9.18
N PRO A 9 20.79 5.67 -9.89
CA PRO A 9 22.12 5.97 -9.32
C PRO A 9 22.26 7.46 -9.02
N ARG A 10 21.45 7.95 -8.07
CA ARG A 10 21.39 9.33 -7.62
C ARG A 10 21.19 9.35 -6.11
N ALA A 11 21.67 10.42 -5.47
CA ALA A 11 21.31 10.68 -4.07
C ALA A 11 19.78 10.70 -3.94
N THR A 12 19.27 9.92 -3.01
CA THR A 12 17.84 9.82 -2.71
C THR A 12 17.66 10.27 -1.26
N PRO A 13 17.56 11.59 -1.02
CA PRO A 13 17.40 12.09 0.34
C PRO A 13 16.07 11.63 0.92
N THR A 14 16.01 11.55 2.23
CA THR A 14 14.75 11.50 2.99
C THR A 14 14.00 12.83 2.85
N GLN A 15 12.74 12.84 3.24
CA GLN A 15 11.95 14.08 3.30
C GLN A 15 12.59 15.14 4.22
N LYS A 16 13.25 14.71 5.31
CA LYS A 16 13.93 15.61 6.26
C LYS A 16 15.15 16.29 5.62
N GLU A 17 16.03 15.51 5.02
CA GLU A 17 17.22 16.03 4.32
C GLU A 17 16.81 16.93 3.13
N ALA A 18 15.75 16.56 2.41
CA ALA A 18 15.21 17.40 1.35
C ALA A 18 14.70 18.76 1.86
N ALA A 19 14.08 18.80 3.05
CA ALA A 19 13.62 20.04 3.67
C ALA A 19 14.79 20.93 4.10
N GLU A 20 15.86 20.35 4.66
CA GLU A 20 17.10 21.05 5.02
C GLU A 20 17.78 21.69 3.80
N LEU A 21 17.71 21.02 2.64
CA LEU A 21 18.20 21.53 1.35
C LEU A 21 17.27 22.58 0.71
N GLY A 22 16.18 22.98 1.39
CA GLY A 22 15.27 24.03 0.94
C GLY A 22 14.16 23.55 0.00
N PHE A 23 14.05 22.25 -0.31
CA PHE A 23 12.97 21.73 -1.13
C PHE A 23 11.62 21.81 -0.40
N LYS A 24 10.59 22.29 -1.08
CA LYS A 24 9.23 22.45 -0.52
C LYS A 24 8.25 21.33 -0.89
N ILE A 25 8.60 20.52 -1.88
CA ILE A 25 7.76 19.43 -2.38
C ILE A 25 8.68 18.22 -2.62
N GLY A 26 8.38 17.11 -1.93
CA GLY A 26 9.00 15.82 -2.14
C GLY A 26 8.00 14.85 -2.77
N THR A 27 8.40 14.14 -3.83
CA THR A 27 7.54 13.18 -4.51
C THR A 27 8.07 11.76 -4.37
N PHE A 28 7.16 10.79 -4.27
CA PHE A 28 7.47 9.39 -4.07
C PHE A 28 6.83 8.48 -5.15
N PRO A 29 7.17 8.62 -6.44
CA PRO A 29 6.45 7.96 -7.54
C PRO A 29 6.37 6.44 -7.43
N THR A 30 7.37 5.80 -6.83
CA THR A 30 7.44 4.33 -6.73
C THR A 30 7.34 3.79 -5.30
N ALA A 31 7.19 4.66 -4.29
CA ALA A 31 7.26 4.22 -2.89
C ALA A 31 6.14 3.25 -2.51
N MET A 32 4.96 3.34 -3.13
CA MET A 32 3.87 2.36 -2.95
C MET A 32 3.89 1.24 -4.00
N LEU A 33 4.40 1.51 -5.21
CA LEU A 33 4.42 0.52 -6.29
C LEU A 33 5.34 -0.67 -5.99
N SER A 34 6.54 -0.39 -5.49
CA SER A 34 7.51 -1.44 -5.15
C SER A 34 7.03 -2.39 -4.05
N PRO A 35 6.56 -1.93 -2.87
CA PRO A 35 6.06 -2.82 -1.84
C PRO A 35 4.77 -3.52 -2.25
N ALA A 36 3.85 -2.86 -2.99
CA ALA A 36 2.67 -3.52 -3.52
C ALA A 36 3.04 -4.69 -4.46
N ALA A 37 3.99 -4.48 -5.37
CA ALA A 37 4.47 -5.53 -6.26
C ALA A 37 5.15 -6.68 -5.49
N ALA A 38 5.88 -6.37 -4.42
CA ALA A 38 6.48 -7.39 -3.55
C ALA A 38 5.40 -8.21 -2.83
N GLY A 39 4.35 -7.57 -2.30
CA GLY A 39 3.20 -8.25 -1.68
C GLY A 39 2.46 -9.15 -2.66
N ILE A 40 2.23 -8.69 -3.89
CA ILE A 40 1.63 -9.51 -4.96
C ILE A 40 2.49 -10.73 -5.26
N LYS A 41 3.82 -10.57 -5.38
CA LYS A 41 4.75 -11.69 -5.60
C LYS A 41 4.71 -12.70 -4.45
N ALA A 42 4.67 -12.22 -3.20
CA ALA A 42 4.56 -13.08 -2.02
C ALA A 42 3.24 -13.87 -2.03
N GLY A 43 2.11 -13.22 -2.34
CA GLY A 43 0.81 -13.87 -2.51
C GLY A 43 0.85 -14.98 -3.57
N LEU A 44 1.38 -14.66 -4.76
CA LEU A 44 1.52 -15.64 -5.83
C LEU A 44 2.42 -16.82 -5.45
N ALA A 45 3.51 -16.58 -4.70
CA ALA A 45 4.40 -17.63 -4.24
C ALA A 45 3.70 -18.58 -3.25
N ALA A 46 2.91 -18.04 -2.32
CA ALA A 46 2.13 -18.83 -1.35
C ALA A 46 1.06 -19.68 -2.06
N LEU A 47 0.29 -19.07 -2.97
CA LEU A 47 -0.70 -19.80 -3.76
C LEU A 47 -0.06 -20.92 -4.58
N LYS A 48 1.12 -20.69 -5.18
CA LYS A 48 1.87 -21.72 -5.91
C LYS A 48 2.36 -22.85 -5.01
N ALA A 49 2.66 -22.55 -3.74
CA ALA A 49 3.07 -23.55 -2.75
C ALA A 49 1.89 -24.38 -2.19
N GLY A 50 0.65 -24.00 -2.51
CA GLY A 50 -0.57 -24.67 -2.03
C GLY A 50 -1.19 -24.04 -0.79
N ASP A 51 -0.65 -22.91 -0.33
CA ASP A 51 -1.24 -22.14 0.77
C ASP A 51 -2.42 -21.30 0.28
N SER A 52 -3.28 -20.86 1.21
CA SER A 52 -4.44 -20.01 0.89
C SER A 52 -4.09 -18.53 0.76
N GLU A 53 -3.01 -18.07 1.41
CA GLU A 53 -2.56 -16.68 1.40
C GLU A 53 -1.09 -16.56 1.83
N ALA A 54 -0.46 -15.41 1.57
CA ALA A 54 0.89 -15.13 2.06
C ALA A 54 0.88 -14.86 3.57
N ALA A 55 1.97 -15.18 4.27
CA ALA A 55 2.11 -14.91 5.71
C ALA A 55 2.02 -13.42 6.08
N SER A 56 2.25 -12.52 5.11
CA SER A 56 2.09 -11.06 5.28
C SER A 56 0.67 -10.56 4.99
N ALA A 57 -0.29 -11.45 4.75
CA ALA A 57 -1.67 -11.08 4.53
C ALA A 57 -2.27 -10.42 5.79
N MET A 58 -3.07 -9.38 5.57
CA MET A 58 -3.78 -8.69 6.63
C MET A 58 -4.91 -9.58 7.16
N PRO A 59 -5.11 -9.69 8.49
CA PRO A 59 -6.23 -10.43 9.04
C PRO A 59 -7.57 -9.95 8.48
N PRO A 60 -8.55 -10.85 8.23
CA PRO A 60 -9.81 -10.48 7.56
C PRO A 60 -10.58 -9.33 8.21
N LYS A 61 -10.56 -9.25 9.56
CA LYS A 61 -11.22 -8.16 10.30
C LYS A 61 -10.56 -6.81 10.02
N GLU A 62 -9.24 -6.74 10.14
CA GLU A 62 -8.46 -5.52 9.88
C GLU A 62 -8.61 -5.08 8.42
N PHE A 63 -8.63 -6.03 7.49
CA PHE A 63 -8.84 -5.74 6.07
C PHE A 63 -10.21 -5.13 5.79
N ARG A 64 -11.27 -5.70 6.39
CA ARG A 64 -12.63 -5.15 6.26
C ARG A 64 -12.76 -3.76 6.88
N GLU A 65 -12.16 -3.54 8.04
CA GLU A 65 -12.12 -2.23 8.70
C GLU A 65 -11.40 -1.20 7.83
N MET A 66 -10.21 -1.53 7.30
CA MET A 66 -9.44 -0.66 6.40
C MET A 66 -10.23 -0.30 5.13
N LEU A 67 -10.96 -1.26 4.56
CA LEU A 67 -11.78 -1.06 3.37
C LEU A 67 -13.13 -0.39 3.66
N GLY A 68 -13.47 -0.12 4.93
CA GLY A 68 -14.69 0.57 5.32
C GLY A 68 -15.97 -0.24 5.09
N TYR A 69 -15.89 -1.58 5.15
CA TYR A 69 -17.05 -2.44 4.90
C TYR A 69 -18.21 -2.16 5.84
N ASP A 70 -17.94 -1.83 7.11
CA ASP A 70 -19.01 -1.55 8.07
C ASP A 70 -19.81 -0.29 7.69
N ALA A 71 -19.14 0.75 7.22
CA ALA A 71 -19.79 1.96 6.73
C ALA A 71 -20.58 1.69 5.44
N TYR A 72 -20.02 0.86 4.55
CA TYR A 72 -20.71 0.38 3.36
C TYR A 72 -21.98 -0.40 3.73
N ASP A 73 -21.90 -1.36 4.64
CA ASP A 73 -23.03 -2.23 5.03
C ASP A 73 -24.17 -1.42 5.65
N VAL A 74 -23.87 -0.38 6.43
CA VAL A 74 -24.87 0.57 6.95
C VAL A 74 -25.56 1.33 5.80
N ALA A 75 -24.78 1.85 4.85
CA ALA A 75 -25.29 2.60 3.71
C ALA A 75 -26.10 1.73 2.73
N ALA A 76 -25.70 0.46 2.57
CA ALA A 76 -26.33 -0.48 1.65
C ALA A 76 -27.65 -1.08 2.18
N LYS A 77 -27.83 -1.13 3.50
CA LYS A 77 -28.97 -1.77 4.17
C LYS A 77 -30.36 -1.40 3.61
N PRO A 78 -30.67 -0.13 3.26
CA PRO A 78 -31.98 0.23 2.71
C PRO A 78 -32.25 -0.30 1.29
N PHE A 79 -31.20 -0.72 0.57
CA PHE A 79 -31.27 -1.12 -0.84
C PHE A 79 -31.22 -2.63 -1.06
N LEU A 80 -31.11 -3.42 0.00
CA LEU A 80 -31.12 -4.88 -0.08
C LEU A 80 -32.53 -5.37 -0.47
N LEU A 81 -32.60 -6.18 -1.53
CA LEU A 81 -33.82 -6.89 -1.90
C LEU A 81 -34.18 -7.89 -0.79
N LYS A 82 -35.45 -7.91 -0.41
CA LYS A 82 -35.99 -8.86 0.56
C LYS A 82 -36.08 -10.27 -0.01
#